data_AF-A0A316EMJ4-F1
#
_entry.id   AF-A0A316EMJ4-F1
#
_cell.length_a   1.000
_cell.length_b   1.000
_cell.length_c   1.000
_cell.angle_alpha   90.00
_cell.angle_beta   90.00
_cell.angle_gamma   90.00
#
_symmetry.space_group_name_H-M   'P 1'
#
loop_
_entity.id
_entity.type
_entity.pdbx_description
1 polymer ?
#
loop_
_entity_poly.entity_id
_entity_poly.type
_entity_poly.pdbx_seq_one_letter_code
_entity_poly.pdbx_strand_id
1 'polypeptide(L)'
;MGKKVNVKDLLESAILENTDTKSAVEGLREQRHGTVGKVGKSTVRKNERNDDYVKDGNTHGATGRTFPLAKLSRREQKKVMDFETLLEQDNYTDKKEQFIFRLSKTCFEDYERLASACSYKLEKKVSRNDIMRKALELYHQENIRELQRIIDKI
;
A
#
# COMPACT_ATOMS: atom_id res chain seq x y z
N MET A 1 -5.84 -45.83 3.08
CA MET A 1 -6.60 -45.25 4.22
C MET A 1 -6.14 -43.81 4.40
N GLY A 2 -6.97 -42.82 4.03
CA GLY A 2 -6.63 -41.41 4.17
C GLY A 2 -6.77 -40.97 5.62
N LYS A 3 -5.68 -40.47 6.24
CA LYS A 3 -5.73 -39.87 7.58
C LYS A 3 -6.53 -38.57 7.48
N LYS A 4 -7.66 -38.48 8.20
CA LYS A 4 -8.39 -37.22 8.37
C LYS A 4 -7.52 -36.27 9.17
N VAL A 5 -6.99 -35.23 8.52
CA VAL A 5 -6.24 -34.17 9.19
C VAL A 5 -7.23 -33.33 9.99
N ASN A 6 -7.05 -33.30 11.31
CA ASN A 6 -7.86 -32.52 12.22
C ASN A 6 -7.40 -31.07 12.20
N VAL A 7 -8.31 -30.14 11.94
CA VAL A 7 -8.03 -28.70 11.86
C VAL A 7 -7.43 -28.17 13.16
N LYS A 8 -7.79 -28.77 14.30
CA LYS A 8 -7.24 -28.41 15.61
C LYS A 8 -5.74 -28.71 15.70
N ASP A 9 -5.31 -29.87 15.20
CA ASP A 9 -3.92 -30.29 15.24
C ASP A 9 -3.05 -29.42 14.31
N LEU A 10 -3.63 -28.96 13.20
CA LEU A 10 -2.98 -28.03 12.26
C LEU A 10 -2.79 -26.63 12.87
N LEU A 11 -3.75 -26.17 13.67
CA LEU A 11 -3.66 -24.91 14.40
C LEU A 11 -2.64 -25.01 15.53
N GLU A 12 -2.62 -26.12 16.29
CA GLU A 12 -1.63 -26.36 17.33
C GLU A 12 -0.20 -26.46 16.75
N SER A 13 -0.01 -27.12 15.60
CA SER A 13 1.30 -27.18 14.94
C SER A 13 1.77 -25.82 14.45
N ALA A 14 0.88 -24.98 13.91
CA ALA A 14 1.23 -23.64 13.45
C ALA A 14 1.57 -22.67 14.59
N ILE A 15 0.98 -22.87 15.78
CA ILE A 15 1.29 -22.11 16.99
C ILE A 15 2.65 -22.53 17.55
N LEU A 16 2.95 -23.84 17.54
CA LEU A 16 4.25 -24.38 17.98
C LEU A 16 5.39 -24.01 17.01
N GLU A 17 5.17 -23.99 15.70
CA GLU A 17 6.19 -23.46 14.75
C GLU A 17 6.44 -21.96 14.93
N ASN A 18 5.47 -21.20 15.44
CA ASN A 18 5.63 -19.77 15.73
C ASN A 18 6.26 -19.47 17.10
N THR A 19 6.54 -20.46 17.96
CA THR A 19 7.25 -20.18 19.22
C THR A 19 8.73 -19.83 18.98
N ASP A 20 9.34 -20.34 17.91
CA ASP A 20 10.72 -20.02 17.53
C ASP A 20 10.86 -18.59 16.96
N THR A 21 9.80 -18.05 16.32
CA THR A 21 9.82 -16.66 15.83
C THR A 21 9.67 -15.65 16.98
N LYS A 22 9.05 -16.05 18.10
CA LYS A 22 8.88 -15.20 19.28
C LYS A 22 10.22 -14.92 20.00
N SER A 23 11.08 -15.92 20.12
CA SER A 23 12.43 -15.74 20.70
C SER A 23 13.32 -14.87 19.81
N ALA A 24 13.22 -15.01 18.48
CA ALA A 24 13.90 -14.15 17.52
C ALA A 24 13.44 -12.68 17.63
N VAL A 25 12.16 -12.43 17.88
CA VAL A 25 11.62 -11.07 18.09
C VAL A 25 12.06 -10.49 19.44
N GLU A 26 12.18 -11.30 20.50
CA GLU A 26 12.75 -10.85 21.78
C GLU A 26 14.22 -10.45 21.65
N GLY A 27 15.05 -11.24 20.98
CA GLY A 27 16.46 -10.87 20.71
C GLY A 27 16.62 -9.56 19.91
N LEU A 28 15.70 -9.29 18.97
CA LEU A 28 15.64 -8.03 18.22
C LEU A 28 15.07 -6.85 19.04
N ARG A 29 14.36 -7.10 20.15
CA ARG A 29 13.95 -6.06 21.10
C ARG A 29 15.08 -5.72 22.08
N GLU A 30 15.86 -6.71 22.52
CA GLU A 30 17.03 -6.49 23.39
C GLU A 30 18.13 -5.70 22.67
N GLN A 31 18.39 -5.98 21.38
CA GLN A 31 19.34 -5.20 20.57
C GLN A 31 18.93 -3.72 20.40
N ARG A 32 17.63 -3.38 20.50
CA ARG A 32 17.14 -1.99 20.41
C ARG A 32 17.27 -1.21 21.72
N HIS A 33 17.53 -1.87 22.85
CA HIS A 33 17.70 -1.23 24.16
C HIS A 33 19.15 -1.27 24.69
N GLY A 34 20.09 -1.82 23.91
CA GLY A 34 21.50 -1.96 24.26
C GLY A 34 22.38 -0.78 23.87
N THR A 35 21.90 0.46 23.89
CA THR A 35 22.76 1.66 23.89
C THR A 35 21.93 2.88 24.28
N VAL A 36 22.20 3.41 25.47
CA VAL A 36 22.03 4.81 25.94
C VAL A 36 21.56 4.82 27.40
N GLY A 37 22.47 5.24 28.28
CA GLY A 37 22.19 6.22 29.33
C GLY A 37 21.36 5.80 30.56
N LYS A 38 22.04 5.76 31.72
CA LYS A 38 21.47 6.01 33.05
C LYS A 38 20.39 7.11 32.99
N VAL A 39 19.21 6.90 33.60
CA VAL A 39 18.52 7.81 34.55
C VAL A 39 17.33 7.08 35.20
N GLY A 40 17.32 7.06 36.54
CA GLY A 40 16.15 7.41 37.38
C GLY A 40 14.88 6.54 37.39
N LYS A 41 14.63 5.91 38.54
CA LYS A 41 13.33 5.38 39.02
C LYS A 41 12.14 6.31 38.72
N SER A 42 11.00 5.74 38.28
CA SER A 42 9.69 6.00 38.92
C SER A 42 8.64 4.98 38.47
N THR A 43 7.63 4.85 39.33
CA THR A 43 6.63 3.80 39.54
C THR A 43 5.52 3.62 38.51
N VAL A 44 5.05 2.38 38.47
CA VAL A 44 3.79 1.85 37.91
C VAL A 44 2.55 2.66 38.33
N ARG A 45 1.63 2.95 37.38
CA ARG A 45 0.17 2.94 37.61
C ARG A 45 -0.59 2.45 36.37
N LYS A 46 -1.61 1.63 36.64
CA LYS A 46 -2.52 0.91 35.73
C LYS A 46 -3.61 1.81 35.14
N ASN A 47 -4.12 1.33 33.99
CA ASN A 47 -5.48 1.42 33.44
C ASN A 47 -6.09 2.80 33.16
N GLU A 48 -6.54 3.00 31.93
CA GLU A 48 -7.97 3.10 31.61
C GLU A 48 -8.20 3.02 30.10
N ARG A 49 -9.28 2.31 29.72
CA ARG A 49 -9.84 2.29 28.37
C ARG A 49 -10.59 3.60 28.18
N ASN A 50 -10.41 4.29 27.06
CA ASN A 50 -11.43 5.17 26.52
C ASN A 50 -11.50 4.98 25.01
N ASP A 51 -12.66 4.47 24.62
CA ASP A 51 -13.28 4.58 23.32
C ASP A 51 -13.65 6.06 23.16
N ASP A 52 -13.15 6.74 22.12
CA ASP A 52 -13.65 8.05 21.76
C ASP A 52 -13.52 8.27 20.25
N TYR A 53 -14.69 8.51 19.66
CA TYR A 53 -14.89 8.95 18.30
C TYR A 53 -14.14 10.27 18.06
N VAL A 54 -13.30 10.33 17.03
CA VAL A 54 -12.97 11.61 16.38
C VAL A 54 -13.23 11.49 14.89
N LYS A 55 -14.37 12.05 14.52
CA LYS A 55 -14.73 12.47 13.18
C LYS A 55 -14.14 13.87 12.94
N ASP A 56 -13.79 14.11 11.68
CA ASP A 56 -13.49 15.39 11.03
C ASP A 56 -12.15 16.06 11.34
N GLY A 57 -11.47 16.46 10.26
CA GLY A 57 -10.24 17.22 10.34
C GLY A 57 -9.50 17.31 9.03
N ASN A 58 -10.10 17.98 8.05
CA ASN A 58 -9.40 18.49 6.88
C ASN A 58 -8.17 19.30 7.34
N THR A 59 -6.97 18.75 7.21
CA THR A 59 -5.72 19.51 7.31
C THR A 59 -4.89 19.25 6.05
N HIS A 60 -5.10 20.15 5.08
CA HIS A 60 -4.08 20.53 4.13
C HIS A 60 -2.78 20.84 4.86
N GLY A 61 -1.68 20.30 4.34
CA GLY A 61 -0.34 20.61 4.85
C GLY A 61 0.66 19.49 4.66
N ALA A 62 0.53 18.65 3.63
CA ALA A 62 1.61 17.76 3.23
C ALA A 62 2.71 18.59 2.54
N THR A 63 3.52 19.30 3.34
CA THR A 63 4.93 19.55 3.01
C THR A 63 5.68 18.21 3.08
N GLY A 64 5.20 17.23 2.30
CA GLY A 64 5.91 16.00 2.03
C GLY A 64 7.18 16.38 1.28
N ARG A 65 8.31 15.82 1.70
CA ARG A 65 9.60 16.07 1.05
C ARG A 65 9.41 15.84 -0.45
N THR A 66 9.38 16.93 -1.21
CA THR A 66 9.33 16.85 -2.66
C THR A 66 10.52 16.00 -3.05
N PHE A 67 10.26 14.91 -3.76
CA PHE A 67 11.31 14.07 -4.33
C PHE A 67 12.39 14.99 -4.88
N PRO A 68 13.70 14.75 -4.64
CA PRO A 68 14.73 15.62 -5.19
C PRO A 68 14.77 15.46 -6.71
N LEU A 69 13.85 16.16 -7.40
CA LEU A 69 13.73 16.28 -8.85
C LEU A 69 15.00 16.89 -9.43
N ALA A 70 15.82 17.55 -8.61
CA ALA A 70 17.09 18.15 -8.97
C ALA A 70 18.07 17.20 -9.70
N LYS A 71 17.94 15.88 -9.50
CA LYS A 71 18.77 14.87 -10.20
C LYS A 71 18.15 14.35 -11.50
N LEU A 72 16.93 14.72 -11.81
CA LEU A 72 16.18 14.27 -12.98
C LEU A 72 16.28 15.32 -14.10
N SER A 73 16.34 14.85 -15.35
CA SER A 73 16.14 15.71 -16.52
C SER A 73 14.73 16.30 -16.51
N ARG A 74 14.53 17.43 -17.19
CA ARG A 74 13.19 18.06 -17.32
C ARG A 74 12.13 17.08 -17.85
N ARG A 75 12.53 16.17 -18.75
CA ARG A 75 11.63 15.15 -19.32
C ARG A 75 11.21 14.12 -18.26
N GLU A 76 12.13 13.67 -17.42
CA GLU A 76 11.83 12.72 -16.35
C GLU A 76 10.99 13.37 -15.24
N GLN A 77 11.30 14.60 -14.88
CA GLN A 77 10.49 15.38 -13.93
C GLN A 77 9.04 15.48 -14.41
N LYS A 78 8.84 15.85 -15.69
CA LYS A 78 7.52 15.92 -16.29
C LYS A 78 6.79 14.58 -16.18
N LYS A 79 7.43 13.45 -16.50
CA LYS A 79 6.81 12.12 -16.39
C LYS A 79 6.37 11.78 -14.97
N VAL A 80 7.16 12.14 -13.96
CA VAL A 80 6.79 11.92 -12.56
C VAL A 80 5.60 12.78 -12.18
N MET A 81 5.60 14.06 -12.55
CA MET A 81 4.47 14.97 -12.29
C MET A 81 3.19 14.54 -12.99
N ASP A 82 3.27 14.14 -14.26
CA ASP A 82 2.12 13.64 -15.03
C ASP A 82 1.54 12.39 -14.35
N PHE A 83 2.40 11.49 -13.86
CA PHE A 83 1.98 10.32 -13.12
C PHE A 83 1.34 10.65 -11.76
N GLU A 84 1.91 11.58 -10.99
CA GLU A 84 1.30 12.01 -9.72
C GLU A 84 -0.07 12.65 -9.95
N THR A 85 -0.19 13.47 -10.99
CA THR A 85 -1.45 14.09 -11.40
C THR A 85 -2.48 13.02 -11.76
N LEU A 86 -2.09 12.01 -12.54
CA LEU A 86 -2.95 10.89 -12.90
C LEU A 86 -3.49 10.13 -11.67
N LEU A 87 -2.64 9.93 -10.65
CA LEU A 87 -3.06 9.24 -9.42
C LEU A 87 -4.09 10.02 -8.59
N GLU A 88 -4.06 11.36 -8.67
CA GLU A 88 -4.95 12.25 -7.92
C GLU A 88 -6.29 12.53 -8.62
N GLN A 89 -6.38 12.26 -9.93
CA GLN A 89 -7.59 12.51 -10.71
C GLN A 89 -8.70 11.50 -10.43
N ASP A 90 -9.84 11.92 -9.89
CA ASP A 90 -11.03 11.07 -9.76
C ASP A 90 -12.05 11.34 -10.85
N ASN A 91 -11.97 10.54 -11.93
CA ASN A 91 -12.76 10.69 -13.15
C ASN A 91 -14.15 10.02 -13.10
N TYR A 92 -14.36 9.13 -12.14
CA TYR A 92 -15.55 8.28 -12.03
C TYR A 92 -16.06 8.32 -10.59
N THR A 93 -17.34 8.64 -10.42
CA THR A 93 -18.01 8.77 -9.11
C THR A 93 -19.06 7.68 -8.87
N ASP A 94 -19.20 6.77 -9.82
CA ASP A 94 -20.12 5.64 -9.77
C ASP A 94 -19.60 4.53 -8.86
N LYS A 95 -20.41 3.48 -8.73
CA LYS A 95 -20.12 2.36 -7.84
C LYS A 95 -18.92 1.57 -8.37
N LYS A 96 -18.04 1.18 -7.46
CA LYS A 96 -16.90 0.30 -7.77
C LYS A 96 -17.38 -1.13 -8.01
N GLU A 97 -17.08 -1.66 -9.19
CA GLU A 97 -17.29 -3.06 -9.53
C GLU A 97 -15.97 -3.86 -9.40
N GLN A 98 -16.08 -5.13 -8.99
CA GLN A 98 -14.94 -6.03 -8.84
C GLN A 98 -14.87 -7.00 -10.01
N PHE A 99 -13.67 -7.14 -10.58
CA PHE A 99 -13.40 -8.13 -11.61
C PHE A 99 -11.99 -8.70 -11.43
N ILE A 100 -11.79 -9.90 -11.96
CA ILE A 100 -10.49 -10.59 -11.96
C ILE A 100 -10.01 -10.64 -13.40
N PHE A 101 -8.76 -10.29 -13.63
CA PHE A 101 -8.10 -10.44 -14.92
C PHE A 101 -6.71 -11.05 -14.74
N ARG A 102 -6.18 -11.61 -15.82
CA ARG A 102 -4.84 -12.21 -15.85
C ARG A 102 -3.90 -11.29 -16.61
N LEU A 103 -2.69 -11.14 -16.10
CA LEU A 103 -1.59 -10.44 -16.75
C LEU A 103 -0.42 -11.40 -16.95
N SER A 104 0.49 -11.03 -17.85
CA SER A 104 1.81 -11.67 -17.85
C SER A 104 2.50 -11.43 -16.52
N LYS A 105 3.34 -12.39 -16.11
CA LYS A 105 4.10 -12.29 -14.85
C LYS A 105 4.95 -11.02 -14.81
N THR A 106 5.63 -10.70 -15.90
CA THR A 106 6.47 -9.49 -16.00
C THR A 106 5.67 -8.21 -15.80
N CYS A 107 4.51 -8.09 -16.48
CA CYS A 107 3.65 -6.92 -16.33
C CYS A 107 3.13 -6.77 -14.90
N PHE A 108 2.72 -7.88 -14.28
CA PHE A 108 2.28 -7.89 -12.89
C PHE A 108 3.38 -7.41 -11.94
N GLU A 109 4.60 -7.94 -12.07
CA GLU A 109 5.76 -7.59 -11.24
C GLU A 109 6.18 -6.13 -11.43
N ASP A 110 6.12 -5.61 -12.65
CA ASP A 110 6.45 -4.20 -12.94
C ASP A 110 5.51 -3.24 -12.21
N TYR A 111 4.20 -3.51 -12.21
CA TYR A 111 3.24 -2.68 -11.47
C TYR A 111 3.38 -2.83 -9.95
N GLU A 112 3.69 -4.02 -9.43
CA GLU A 112 3.99 -4.23 -8.00
C GLU A 112 5.22 -3.42 -7.56
N ARG A 113 6.29 -3.48 -8.35
CA ARG A 113 7.52 -2.73 -8.10
C ARG A 113 7.28 -1.23 -8.18
N LEU A 114 6.48 -0.78 -9.16
CA LEU A 114 6.12 0.63 -9.29
C LEU A 114 5.32 1.11 -8.08
N ALA A 115 4.27 0.39 -7.67
CA ALA A 115 3.47 0.73 -6.49
C ALA A 115 4.32 0.81 -5.22
N SER A 116 5.23 -0.15 -5.04
CA SER A 116 6.17 -0.18 -3.92
C SER A 116 7.12 1.03 -3.95
N ALA A 117 7.69 1.34 -5.11
CA ALA A 117 8.60 2.47 -5.28
C ALA A 117 7.89 3.82 -5.07
N CYS A 118 6.68 3.98 -5.60
CA CYS A 118 5.84 5.15 -5.39
C CYS A 118 5.50 5.32 -3.91
N SER A 119 5.08 4.24 -3.24
CA SER A 119 4.73 4.31 -1.82
C SER A 119 5.91 4.68 -0.93
N TYR A 120 7.09 4.15 -1.23
CA TYR A 120 8.31 4.47 -0.48
C TYR A 120 8.82 5.89 -0.78
N LYS A 121 8.83 6.31 -2.05
CA LYS A 121 9.50 7.55 -2.45
C LYS A 121 8.60 8.78 -2.45
N LEU A 122 7.30 8.61 -2.62
CA LEU A 122 6.31 9.70 -2.65
C LEU A 122 5.53 9.80 -1.33
N GLU A 123 5.79 8.90 -0.37
CA GLU A 123 5.11 8.82 0.93
C GLU A 123 3.57 8.72 0.83
N LYS A 124 3.05 8.31 -0.34
CA LYS A 124 1.61 8.09 -0.61
C LYS A 124 1.33 6.59 -0.61
N LYS A 125 0.31 6.14 0.14
CA LYS A 125 -0.13 4.73 0.06
C LYS A 125 -0.78 4.48 -1.31
N VAL A 126 -0.05 3.82 -2.22
CA VAL A 126 -0.53 3.49 -3.56
C VAL A 126 -0.41 1.99 -3.77
N SER A 127 -1.52 1.34 -4.14
CA SER A 127 -1.51 -0.07 -4.53
C SER A 127 -1.35 -0.24 -6.04
N ARG A 128 -0.91 -1.43 -6.45
CA ARG A 128 -0.92 -1.87 -7.85
C ARG A 128 -2.27 -1.63 -8.52
N ASN A 129 -3.36 -1.94 -7.81
CA ASN A 129 -4.73 -1.80 -8.31
C ASN A 129 -5.12 -0.34 -8.53
N ASP A 130 -4.59 0.60 -7.75
CA ASP A 130 -4.85 2.04 -7.96
C ASP A 130 -4.22 2.51 -9.27
N ILE A 131 -2.96 2.11 -9.52
CA ILE A 131 -2.27 2.43 -10.76
C ILE A 131 -3.00 1.80 -11.97
N MET A 132 -3.34 0.51 -11.87
CA MET A 132 -4.04 -0.20 -12.95
C MET A 132 -5.40 0.43 -13.24
N ARG A 133 -6.16 0.83 -12.21
CA ARG A 133 -7.44 1.51 -12.39
C ARG A 133 -7.26 2.81 -13.16
N LYS A 134 -6.33 3.68 -12.75
CA LYS A 134 -6.08 4.95 -13.46
C LYS A 134 -5.63 4.74 -14.91
N ALA A 135 -4.83 3.71 -15.18
CA ALA A 135 -4.42 3.37 -16.55
C ALA A 135 -5.62 2.94 -17.43
N LEU A 136 -6.53 2.12 -16.89
CA LEU A 136 -7.75 1.71 -17.58
C LEU A 136 -8.71 2.88 -17.78
N GLU A 137 -8.85 3.75 -16.78
CA GLU A 137 -9.67 4.97 -16.86
C GLU A 137 -9.16 5.92 -17.96
N LEU A 138 -7.85 6.13 -18.04
CA LEU A 138 -7.21 6.94 -19.09
C LEU A 138 -7.48 6.35 -20.48
N TYR A 139 -7.21 5.05 -20.66
CA TYR A 139 -7.49 4.39 -21.94
C TYR A 139 -8.98 4.45 -22.32
N HIS A 140 -9.87 4.33 -21.33
CA HIS A 140 -11.31 4.45 -21.57
C HIS A 140 -11.68 5.84 -22.11
N GLN A 141 -11.19 6.90 -21.46
CA GLN A 141 -11.49 8.27 -21.84
C GLN A 141 -10.98 8.61 -23.24
N GLU A 142 -9.75 8.20 -23.54
CA GLU A 142 -9.08 8.54 -24.80
C GLU A 142 -9.56 7.68 -25.97
N ASN A 143 -9.80 6.38 -25.77
CA ASN A 143 -9.94 5.43 -26.88
C ASN A 143 -11.30 4.75 -26.91
N ILE A 144 -11.75 4.18 -25.79
CA ILE A 144 -12.97 3.35 -25.78
C ILE A 144 -14.21 4.16 -26.16
N ARG A 145 -14.35 5.40 -25.63
CA ARG A 145 -15.51 6.25 -25.95
C ARG A 145 -15.58 6.61 -27.43
N GLU A 146 -14.43 6.88 -28.04
CA GLU A 146 -14.37 7.17 -29.47
C GLU A 146 -14.69 5.93 -30.29
N LEU A 147 -14.06 4.80 -29.96
CA LEU A 147 -14.27 3.54 -30.66
C LEU A 147 -15.74 3.08 -30.59
N GLN A 148 -16.40 3.23 -29.44
CA GLN A 148 -17.83 2.96 -29.29
C GLN A 148 -18.65 3.80 -30.28
N ARG A 149 -18.41 5.11 -30.36
CA ARG A 149 -19.11 5.98 -31.32
C ARG A 149 -18.87 5.62 -32.79
N ILE A 150 -17.72 5.04 -33.10
CA ILE A 150 -17.41 4.58 -34.47
C ILE A 150 -18.15 3.27 -34.73
N ILE A 151 -18.09 2.32 -33.81
CA ILE A 151 -18.75 1.01 -33.93
C ILE A 151 -20.27 1.17 -34.01
N ASP A 152 -20.88 2.09 -33.24
CA ASP A 152 -22.32 2.35 -33.27
C ASP A 152 -22.83 2.87 -34.63
N LYS A 153 -21.92 3.29 -35.52
CA LYS A 153 -22.25 3.74 -36.88
C LYS A 153 -22.19 2.62 -37.92
N ILE A 154 -21.63 1.47 -37.57
CA ILE A 154 -21.50 0.29 -38.44
C ILE A 154 -22.77 -0.55 -38.30
#